data_AF-D3CR55-F1
#
_entry.id   AF-D3CR55-F1
#
_cell.length_a   1.000
_cell.length_b   1.000
_cell.length_c   1.000
_cell.angle_alpha   90.00
_cell.angle_beta   90.00
_cell.angle_gamma   90.00
#
_symmetry.space_group_name_H-M   'P 1'
#
loop_
_entity.id
_entity.type
_entity.pdbx_description
1 polymer ?
#
loop_
_entity_poly.entity_id
_entity_poly.type
_entity_poly.pdbx_seq_one_letter_code
_entity_poly.pdbx_strand_id
1 'polypeptide(L)'
;MGGDGRGGHTSDWQSPELARYASGDALQAVSGSLYADHYNGLVSRGAPVLHPEVTSVEPADAPTTVMVFDCSDSTNWLRHRADGAPFTASRVGGGR
;
A
#
# COMPACT_ATOMS: atom_id res chain seq x y z
N MET A 1 -0.45 -7.22 -13.32
CA MET A 1 0.12 -5.86 -13.25
C MET A 1 0.45 -5.63 -11.79
N GLY A 2 1.73 -5.77 -11.40
CA GLY A 2 2.16 -5.58 -10.02
C GLY A 2 2.31 -4.09 -9.72
N GLY A 3 1.58 -3.60 -8.72
CA GLY A 3 1.75 -2.23 -8.24
C GLY A 3 3.04 -2.14 -7.42
N ASP A 4 4.12 -1.65 -8.02
CA ASP A 4 5.33 -1.29 -7.29
C ASP A 4 4.95 -0.21 -6.26
N GLY A 5 5.11 -0.50 -4.96
CA GLY A 5 4.73 0.36 -3.82
C GLY A 5 5.55 1.66 -3.68
N ARG A 6 5.79 2.37 -4.79
CA ARG A 6 6.64 3.57 -4.91
C ARG A 6 6.23 4.68 -3.95
N GLY A 7 4.94 4.88 -3.71
CA GLY A 7 4.45 5.90 -2.77
C GLY A 7 4.99 5.72 -1.35
N GLY A 8 5.17 4.47 -0.90
CA GLY A 8 5.74 4.16 0.41
C GLY A 8 7.24 4.45 0.51
N HIS A 9 7.99 4.39 -0.59
CA HIS A 9 9.43 4.64 -0.58
C HIS A 9 9.81 6.11 -0.35
N THR A 10 8.88 7.01 -0.64
CA THR A 10 9.04 8.45 -0.45
C THR A 10 8.07 9.01 0.59
N SER A 11 7.12 8.19 1.05
CA SER A 11 5.97 8.62 1.85
C SER A 11 5.23 9.80 1.22
N ASP A 12 5.11 9.81 -0.11
CA ASP A 12 4.46 10.89 -0.84
C ASP A 12 2.94 10.67 -0.86
N TRP A 13 2.26 11.25 0.15
CA TRP A 13 0.80 11.18 0.30
C TRP A 13 0.03 12.08 -0.68
N GLN A 14 0.72 12.98 -1.39
CA GLN A 14 0.12 13.89 -2.37
C GLN A 14 0.35 13.41 -3.81
N SER A 15 1.00 12.25 -3.98
CA SER A 15 1.30 11.71 -5.29
C SER A 15 0.04 11.55 -6.14
N PRO A 16 -0.03 12.15 -7.35
CA PRO A 16 -1.18 12.00 -8.22
C PRO A 16 -1.36 10.56 -8.72
N GLU A 17 -0.32 9.72 -8.63
CA GLU A 17 -0.41 8.29 -8.98
C GLU A 17 -1.30 7.51 -8.01
N LEU A 18 -1.52 7.99 -6.77
CA LEU A 18 -2.43 7.29 -5.83
C LEU A 18 -3.86 7.26 -6.39
N ALA A 19 -4.34 8.39 -6.91
CA ALA A 19 -5.67 8.52 -7.49
C ALA A 19 -5.83 7.75 -8.82
N ARG A 20 -4.72 7.31 -9.43
CA ARG A 20 -4.73 6.46 -10.61
C ARG A 20 -5.05 5.00 -10.28
N TYR A 21 -4.65 4.53 -9.10
CA TYR A 21 -4.79 3.12 -8.69
C TYR A 21 -5.77 2.89 -7.54
N ALA A 22 -6.21 3.94 -6.87
CA ALA A 22 -7.18 3.87 -5.79
C ALA A 22 -8.21 5.00 -5.90
N SER A 23 -9.42 4.74 -5.44
CA SER A 23 -10.50 5.71 -5.34
C SER A 23 -11.27 5.49 -4.03
N GLY A 24 -12.15 6.43 -3.66
CA GLY A 24 -12.98 6.33 -2.46
C GLY A 24 -12.17 6.03 -1.19
N ASP A 25 -12.65 5.10 -0.40
CA ASP A 25 -12.06 4.73 0.90
C ASP A 25 -10.64 4.17 0.76
N ALA A 26 -10.34 3.44 -0.33
CA ALA A 26 -9.00 2.92 -0.58
C ALA A 26 -7.99 4.07 -0.79
N LEU A 27 -8.39 5.11 -1.53
CA LEU A 27 -7.55 6.30 -1.73
C LEU A 27 -7.35 7.06 -0.42
N GLN A 28 -8.40 7.20 0.38
CA GLN A 28 -8.31 7.84 1.70
C GLN A 28 -7.36 7.08 2.63
N ALA A 29 -7.48 5.75 2.68
CA ALA A 29 -6.64 4.90 3.53
C ALA A 29 -5.15 4.97 3.14
N VAL A 30 -4.83 4.82 1.84
CA VAL A 30 -3.44 4.86 1.39
C VAL A 30 -2.84 6.26 1.62
N SER A 31 -3.57 7.32 1.27
CA SER A 31 -3.10 8.71 1.47
C SER A 31 -2.89 9.02 2.95
N GLY A 32 -3.82 8.60 3.81
CA GLY A 32 -3.71 8.76 5.26
C GLY A 32 -2.51 8.01 5.86
N SER A 33 -2.24 6.78 5.40
CA SER A 33 -1.09 6.00 5.86
C SER A 33 0.25 6.66 5.46
N LEU A 34 0.36 7.14 4.23
CA LEU A 34 1.56 7.83 3.73
C LEU A 34 1.77 9.18 4.42
N TYR A 35 0.68 9.89 4.74
CA TYR A 35 0.75 11.12 5.53
C TYR A 35 1.30 10.85 6.93
N ALA A 36 0.81 9.79 7.59
CA ALA A 36 1.31 9.41 8.90
C ALA A 36 2.81 9.03 8.85
N ASP A 37 3.24 8.27 7.85
CA ASP A 37 4.65 7.94 7.68
C ASP A 37 5.50 9.20 7.39
N HIS A 38 5.05 10.09 6.50
CA HIS A 38 5.72 11.36 6.24
C HIS A 38 5.86 12.22 7.49
N TYR A 39 4.76 12.42 8.23
CA TYR A 39 4.75 13.20 9.47
C TYR A 39 5.73 12.65 10.50
N ASN A 40 5.93 11.32 10.52
CA ASN A 40 6.88 10.66 11.41
C ASN A 40 8.31 10.53 10.82
N GLY A 41 8.57 11.09 9.64
CA GLY A 41 9.86 10.98 8.95
C GLY A 41 10.21 9.53 8.58
N LEU A 42 9.20 8.70 8.31
CA LEU A 42 9.33 7.30 7.95
C LEU A 42 9.15 7.13 6.45
N VAL A 43 9.83 6.13 5.90
CA VAL A 43 9.64 5.59 4.56
C VAL A 43 9.65 4.08 4.63
N SER A 44 8.95 3.42 3.72
CA SER A 44 9.00 1.98 3.57
C SER A 44 10.14 1.56 2.65
N ARG A 45 10.77 0.41 2.94
CA ARG A 45 11.79 -0.23 2.09
C ARG A 45 11.40 -1.67 1.81
N GLY A 46 11.90 -2.20 0.71
CA GLY A 46 11.45 -3.48 0.17
C GLY A 46 10.09 -3.37 -0.51
N ALA A 47 9.50 -4.49 -0.89
CA ALA A 47 8.20 -4.52 -1.54
C ALA A 47 7.37 -5.67 -0.97
N PRO A 48 6.04 -5.53 -0.91
CA PRO A 48 5.18 -6.66 -0.60
C PRO A 48 5.26 -7.69 -1.74
N VAL A 49 5.14 -8.97 -1.39
CA VAL A 49 4.89 -10.02 -2.37
C VAL A 49 3.39 -10.16 -2.51
N LEU A 50 2.88 -10.02 -3.74
CA LEU A 50 1.46 -10.04 -4.05
C LEU A 50 1.07 -11.38 -4.67
N HIS A 51 -0.10 -11.89 -4.29
CA HIS A 51 -0.71 -13.10 -4.82
C HIS A 51 -2.18 -12.82 -5.22
N PRO A 52 -2.42 -11.90 -6.17
CA PRO A 52 -3.77 -11.50 -6.52
C PRO A 52 -4.47 -12.57 -7.36
N GLU A 53 -5.73 -12.82 -7.03
CA GLU A 53 -6.65 -13.66 -7.78
C GLU A 53 -7.92 -12.87 -8.10
N VAL A 54 -8.40 -12.97 -9.34
CA VAL A 54 -9.69 -12.39 -9.73
C VAL A 54 -10.80 -13.31 -9.24
N THR A 55 -11.70 -12.78 -8.42
CA THR A 55 -12.81 -13.55 -7.85
C THR A 55 -14.13 -13.30 -8.56
N SER A 56 -14.32 -12.13 -9.18
CA SER A 56 -15.47 -11.84 -10.04
C SER A 56 -15.17 -10.75 -11.07
N VAL A 57 -15.95 -10.74 -12.15
CA VAL A 57 -15.92 -9.73 -13.22
C VAL A 57 -17.35 -9.34 -13.59
N GLU A 58 -17.63 -8.05 -13.68
CA GLU A 58 -18.97 -7.53 -13.95
C GLU A 58 -18.96 -6.28 -14.84
N PRO A 59 -19.88 -6.18 -15.83
CA PRO A 59 -20.64 -7.29 -16.41
C PRO A 59 -19.72 -8.24 -17.20
N ALA A 60 -20.08 -9.53 -17.30
CA ALA A 60 -19.19 -10.55 -17.90
C ALA A 60 -18.79 -10.26 -19.35
N ASP A 61 -19.69 -9.71 -20.16
CA ASP A 61 -19.47 -9.47 -21.60
C ASP A 61 -18.73 -8.15 -21.90
N ALA A 62 -18.69 -7.23 -20.94
CA ALA A 62 -18.02 -5.94 -21.06
C ALA A 62 -17.56 -5.43 -19.67
N PRO A 63 -16.53 -6.04 -19.06
CA PRO A 63 -16.21 -5.80 -17.66
C PRO A 63 -15.84 -4.35 -17.40
N THR A 64 -16.53 -3.73 -16.44
CA THR A 64 -16.20 -2.41 -15.90
C THR A 64 -15.79 -2.48 -14.44
N THR A 65 -16.08 -3.60 -13.78
CA THR A 65 -15.77 -3.89 -12.38
C THR A 65 -15.12 -5.27 -12.28
N VAL A 66 -14.05 -5.37 -11.52
CA VAL A 66 -13.35 -6.63 -11.24
C VAL A 66 -13.09 -6.71 -9.76
N MET A 67 -13.51 -7.80 -9.11
CA MET A 67 -13.09 -8.08 -7.74
C MET A 67 -11.80 -8.88 -7.75
N VAL A 68 -10.83 -8.39 -6.97
CA VAL A 68 -9.53 -9.04 -6.78
C VAL A 68 -9.39 -9.35 -5.30
N PHE A 69 -9.07 -10.60 -4.99
CA PHE A 69 -8.63 -11.02 -3.66
C PHE A 69 -7.11 -11.16 -3.69
N ASP A 70 -6.42 -10.64 -2.68
CA ASP A 70 -4.97 -10.76 -2.57
C ASP A 70 -4.57 -11.06 -1.12
N CYS A 71 -3.73 -12.08 -0.95
CA CYS A 71 -3.06 -12.36 0.30
C CYS A 71 -1.62 -11.84 0.21
N SER A 72 -1.45 -10.55 0.49
CA SER A 72 -0.15 -9.89 0.37
C SER A 72 0.79 -10.27 1.54
N ASP A 73 2.00 -10.71 1.23
CA ASP A 73 3.07 -10.88 2.21
C ASP A 73 3.89 -9.59 2.33
N SER A 74 3.75 -8.92 3.47
CA SER A 74 4.45 -7.69 3.82
C SER A 74 5.66 -7.90 4.74
N THR A 75 6.10 -9.14 4.96
CA THR A 75 7.20 -9.49 5.88
C THR A 75 8.49 -8.70 5.60
N ASN A 76 8.78 -8.45 4.31
CA ASN A 76 9.96 -7.72 3.86
C ASN A 76 9.68 -6.23 3.53
N TRP A 77 8.47 -5.75 3.79
CA TRP A 77 8.07 -4.36 3.56
C TRP A 77 8.11 -3.59 4.87
N LEU A 78 9.31 -3.15 5.25
CA LEU A 78 9.60 -2.58 6.57
C LEU A 78 9.65 -1.06 6.52
N ARG A 79 9.25 -0.41 7.62
CA ARG A 79 9.39 1.04 7.80
C ARG A 79 10.76 1.39 8.37
N HIS A 80 11.33 2.50 7.88
CA HIS A 80 12.63 3.02 8.25
C HIS A 80 12.56 4.53 8.41
N ARG A 81 13.44 5.12 9.23
CA ARG A 81 13.62 6.58 9.20
C ARG A 81 14.24 6.99 7.87
N ALA A 82 13.73 8.08 7.29
CA ALA A 82 14.25 8.64 6.05
C ALA A 82 15.70 9.15 6.21
N ASP A 83 16.06 9.63 7.40
CA ASP A 83 17.39 10.13 7.76
C ASP A 83 18.41 9.03 8.12
N GLY A 84 17.99 7.76 8.11
CA GLY A 84 18.84 6.62 8.45
C GLY A 84 18.96 6.32 9.95
N ALA A 85 18.27 7.06 10.82
CA ALA A 85 18.23 6.74 12.24
C ALA A 85 17.53 5.38 12.51
N PRO A 86 17.91 4.66 13.58
CA PRO A 86 17.26 3.40 13.93
C PRO A 86 15.76 3.60 14.17
N PHE A 87 14.95 2.79 13.49
CA PHE A 87 13.52 2.68 13.76
C PHE A 87 13.25 1.32 14.42
N THR A 88 12.78 1.33 15.66
CA THR A 88 12.19 0.14 16.27
C THR A 88 10.70 0.17 16.00
N ALA A 89 10.25 -0.60 15.01
CA ALA A 89 8.84 -0.90 14.89
C ALA A 89 8.42 -1.67 16.14
N SER A 90 7.65 -1.06 17.04
CA SER A 90 6.83 -1.87 17.96
C SER A 90 5.96 -2.74 17.06
N ARG A 91 6.15 -4.06 17.11
CA ARG A 91 5.28 -5.00 16.41
C ARG A 91 3.85 -4.67 16.84
N VAL A 92 3.09 -3.97 16.01
CA VAL A 92 1.64 -4.03 16.09
C VAL A 92 1.32 -5.41 15.52
N GLY A 93 1.44 -6.41 16.37
CA GLY A 93 0.99 -7.76 16.05
C GLY A 93 -0.48 -7.67 15.70
N GLY A 94 -0.85 -8.25 14.57
CA GLY A 94 -2.25 -8.57 14.28
C GLY A 94 -2.85 -9.25 15.49
N GLY A 95 -3.89 -8.64 16.04
CA GLY A 95 -4.42 -8.98 17.34
C GLY A 95 -5.94 -8.84 17.37
N ARG A 96 -6.59 -9.82 16.74
CA ARG A 96 -8.02 -10.16 16.71
C ARG A 96 -8.96 -9.27 15.92
#